data_AF-B4SAW1-F1
#
_entry.id   AF-B4SAW1-F1
#
_cell.length_a   1.000
_cell.length_b   1.000
_cell.length_c   1.000
_cell.angle_alpha   90.00
_cell.angle_beta   90.00
_cell.angle_gamma   90.00
#
_symmetry.space_group_name_H-M   'P 1'
#
loop_
_entity.id
_entity.type
_entity.pdbx_description
1 polymer ?
#
loop_
_entity_poly.entity_id
_entity_poly.type
_entity_poly.pdbx_seq_one_letter_code
_entity_poly.pdbx_strand_id
1 'polypeptide(L)'
;MQLTAKLAAILPEQSGTGKNGTWKKQDIIVETDGQYPKKICISLWGEKYDRNLLKVGSRLTISFDIESREFNGKWYTDVKGWKVEGVNDGGASYAQDAPSYAPPAYEREGESVISNDDCPF
;
A
#
# COMPACT_ATOMS: atom_id res chain seq x y z
N MET A 1 -7.56 -8.44 -20.16
CA MET A 1 -6.23 -9.09 -19.93
C MET A 1 -5.90 -9.02 -18.43
N GLN A 2 -4.81 -9.66 -17.98
CA GLN A 2 -4.40 -9.66 -16.55
C GLN A 2 -2.87 -9.65 -16.39
N LEU A 3 -2.36 -8.96 -15.37
CA LEU A 3 -0.94 -8.88 -15.00
C LEU A 3 -0.80 -8.95 -13.48
N THR A 4 0.13 -9.79 -13.00
CA THR A 4 0.58 -9.76 -11.61
C THR A 4 1.92 -9.06 -11.55
N ALA A 5 2.03 -8.02 -10.72
CA ALA A 5 3.22 -7.17 -10.66
C ALA A 5 3.35 -6.49 -9.29
N LYS A 6 4.56 -6.00 -8.98
CA LYS A 6 4.83 -5.26 -7.75
C LYS A 6 4.47 -3.79 -7.94
N LEU A 7 3.71 -3.20 -7.02
CA LEU A 7 3.42 -1.77 -7.04
C LEU A 7 4.68 -0.97 -6.69
N ALA A 8 5.18 -0.18 -7.64
CA ALA A 8 6.41 0.60 -7.49
C ALA A 8 6.15 2.05 -7.07
N ALA A 9 5.08 2.68 -7.60
CA ALA A 9 4.71 4.04 -7.25
C ALA A 9 3.22 4.30 -7.50
N ILE A 10 2.68 5.28 -6.78
CA ILE A 10 1.35 5.85 -7.00
C ILE A 10 1.57 7.30 -7.41
N LEU A 11 1.12 7.69 -8.61
CA LEU A 11 1.28 9.05 -9.11
C LEU A 11 0.19 9.97 -8.50
N PRO A 12 0.32 11.30 -8.59
CA PRO A 12 -0.74 12.20 -8.11
C PRO A 12 -2.09 11.91 -8.79
N GLU A 13 -3.17 11.84 -7.99
CA GLU A 13 -4.53 11.66 -8.51
C GLU A 13 -4.89 12.85 -9.42
N GLN A 14 -5.45 12.54 -10.59
CA GLN A 14 -5.94 13.52 -11.53
C GLN A 14 -7.47 13.52 -11.51
N SER A 15 -8.07 14.70 -11.56
CA SER A 15 -9.53 14.81 -11.65
C SER A 15 -9.93 15.98 -12.54
N GLY A 16 -11.18 15.97 -12.99
CA GLY A 16 -11.75 17.06 -13.79
C GLY A 16 -13.22 16.85 -14.09
N THR A 17 -13.83 17.83 -14.74
CA THR A 17 -15.25 17.78 -15.13
C THR A 17 -15.37 17.36 -16.60
N GLY A 18 -16.03 16.24 -16.86
CA GLY A 18 -16.33 15.75 -18.21
C GLY A 18 -17.81 15.83 -18.54
N LYS A 19 -18.17 15.45 -19.78
CA LYS A 19 -19.57 15.37 -20.23
C LYS A 19 -20.46 14.48 -19.34
N ASN A 20 -19.87 13.47 -18.70
CA ASN A 20 -20.55 12.50 -17.85
C ASN A 20 -20.34 12.76 -16.35
N GLY A 21 -19.95 13.98 -15.97
CA GLY A 21 -19.66 14.37 -14.60
C GLY A 21 -18.16 14.37 -14.27
N THR A 22 -17.85 14.46 -12.97
CA THR A 22 -16.48 14.50 -12.47
C THR A 22 -15.81 13.15 -12.68
N TRP A 23 -14.68 13.14 -13.38
CA TRP A 23 -13.83 11.96 -13.50
C TRP A 23 -12.66 12.05 -12.52
N LYS A 24 -12.23 10.89 -12.03
CA LYS A 24 -11.00 10.71 -11.27
C LYS A 24 -10.16 9.65 -11.97
N LYS A 25 -8.85 9.86 -12.00
CA LYS A 25 -7.88 8.94 -12.57
C LYS A 25 -6.70 8.83 -11.62
N GLN A 26 -6.34 7.60 -11.30
CA GLN A 26 -5.18 7.27 -10.49
C GLN A 26 -4.21 6.46 -11.33
N ASP A 27 -3.09 7.05 -11.69
CA ASP A 27 -2.03 6.33 -12.39
C ASP A 27 -1.12 5.64 -11.36
N ILE A 28 -0.80 4.38 -11.60
CA ILE A 28 0.12 3.59 -10.80
C ILE A 28 1.26 3.06 -11.67
N ILE A 29 2.46 2.97 -11.12
CA ILE A 29 3.59 2.33 -11.75
C ILE A 29 3.76 0.96 -11.11
N VAL A 30 3.69 -0.09 -11.92
CA VAL A 30 3.99 -1.46 -11.50
C VAL A 30 5.26 -1.95 -12.15
N GLU A 31 5.97 -2.83 -11.46
CA GLU A 31 7.18 -3.48 -11.93
C GLU A 31 6.90 -4.96 -12.19
N THR A 32 7.17 -5.41 -13.42
CA THR A 32 7.01 -6.81 -13.81
C THR A 32 8.07 -7.69 -13.17
N ASP A 33 7.75 -8.96 -12.99
CA ASP A 33 8.71 -9.95 -12.52
C ASP A 33 9.71 -10.38 -13.62
N GLY A 34 10.80 -11.06 -13.21
CA GLY A 34 11.78 -11.66 -14.11
C GLY A 34 13.18 -11.02 -14.05
N GLN A 35 14.08 -11.48 -14.91
CA GLN A 35 15.48 -11.03 -14.95
C GLN A 35 15.64 -9.55 -15.36
N TYR A 36 14.68 -9.01 -16.11
CA TYR A 36 14.69 -7.63 -16.61
C TYR A 36 13.37 -6.93 -16.31
N PRO A 37 13.13 -6.57 -15.03
CA PRO A 37 11.89 -5.94 -14.62
C PRO A 37 11.62 -4.67 -15.42
N LYS A 38 10.38 -4.52 -15.91
CA LYS A 38 9.92 -3.34 -16.64
C LYS A 38 8.89 -2.61 -15.80
N LYS A 39 8.99 -1.28 -15.81
CA LYS A 39 7.99 -0.41 -15.20
C LYS A 39 6.89 -0.11 -16.22
N ILE A 40 5.65 -0.33 -15.81
CA ILE A 40 4.45 -0.14 -16.63
C ILE A 40 3.54 0.84 -15.89
N CYS A 41 3.05 1.86 -16.59
CA CYS A 41 2.03 2.76 -16.07
C CYS A 41 0.65 2.18 -16.38
N ILE A 42 -0.20 2.09 -15.36
CA ILE A 42 -1.58 1.62 -15.46
C ILE A 42 -2.51 2.70 -14.94
N SER A 43 -3.50 3.06 -15.75
CA SER A 43 -4.50 4.08 -15.46
C SER A 43 -5.73 3.43 -14.81
N LEU A 44 -6.01 3.76 -13.54
CA LEU A 44 -7.22 3.33 -12.84
C LEU A 44 -8.27 4.45 -12.87
N TRP A 45 -9.45 4.17 -13.39
CA TRP A 45 -10.49 5.18 -13.59
C TRP A 45 -11.65 5.06 -12.60
N GLY A 46 -12.09 6.21 -12.10
CA GLY A 46 -13.20 6.33 -11.15
C GLY A 46 -12.86 5.76 -9.76
N GLU A 47 -13.85 5.14 -9.13
CA GLU A 47 -13.77 4.61 -7.76
C GLU A 47 -13.98 3.08 -7.72
N LYS A 48 -13.75 2.40 -8.85
CA LYS A 48 -14.05 0.97 -9.03
C LYS A 48 -13.03 0.01 -8.40
N TYR A 49 -12.08 0.52 -7.63
CA TYR A 49 -11.00 -0.26 -7.04
C TYR A 49 -10.82 0.12 -5.58
N ASP A 50 -10.44 -0.85 -4.76
CA ASP A 50 -10.15 -0.61 -3.35
C ASP A 50 -8.77 0.04 -3.20
N ARG A 51 -8.76 1.31 -2.76
CA ARG A 51 -7.53 2.08 -2.54
C ARG A 51 -6.64 1.48 -1.46
N ASN A 52 -7.20 0.72 -0.51
CA ASN A 52 -6.43 0.09 0.56
C ASN A 52 -5.46 -0.98 0.06
N LEU A 53 -5.69 -1.50 -1.16
CA LEU A 53 -4.80 -2.46 -1.81
C LEU A 53 -3.55 -1.79 -2.41
N LEU A 54 -3.61 -0.49 -2.72
CA LEU A 54 -2.53 0.25 -3.35
C LEU A 54 -1.47 0.64 -2.31
N LYS A 55 -0.66 -0.33 -1.90
CA LYS A 55 0.48 -0.11 -1.00
C LYS A 55 1.78 -0.32 -1.77
N VAL A 56 2.64 0.71 -1.82
CA VAL A 56 3.94 0.59 -2.50
C VAL A 56 4.70 -0.61 -1.94
N GLY A 57 5.20 -1.46 -2.82
CA GLY A 57 5.87 -2.71 -2.51
C GLY A 57 4.97 -3.94 -2.52
N SER A 58 3.64 -3.80 -2.48
CA SER A 58 2.71 -4.94 -2.53
C SER A 58 2.68 -5.58 -3.91
N ARG A 59 2.38 -6.88 -3.97
CA ARG A 59 2.11 -7.57 -5.22
C ARG A 59 0.61 -7.55 -5.50
N LEU A 60 0.26 -7.08 -6.69
CA LEU A 60 -1.12 -6.88 -7.13
C LEU A 60 -1.38 -7.65 -8.40
N THR A 61 -2.57 -8.22 -8.48
CA THR A 61 -3.12 -8.78 -9.71
C THR A 61 -4.09 -7.77 -10.29
N ILE A 62 -3.78 -7.28 -11.50
CA ILE A 62 -4.51 -6.20 -12.14
C ILE A 62 -5.13 -6.72 -13.43
N SER A 63 -6.46 -6.59 -13.56
CA SER A 63 -7.15 -6.83 -14.81
C SER A 63 -7.32 -5.53 -15.56
N PHE A 64 -6.93 -5.54 -16.83
CA PHE A 64 -6.86 -4.34 -17.65
C PHE A 64 -7.16 -4.63 -19.12
N ASP A 65 -7.45 -3.56 -19.85
CA ASP A 65 -7.55 -3.52 -21.29
C ASP A 65 -6.48 -2.60 -21.87
N ILE A 66 -6.02 -2.91 -23.08
CA ILE A 66 -5.06 -2.09 -23.81
C ILE A 66 -5.81 -1.38 -24.92
N GLU A 67 -5.67 -0.07 -24.98
CA GLU A 67 -6.18 0.74 -26.07
C GLU A 67 -5.05 1.56 -26.66
N SER A 68 -5.13 1.84 -27.95
CA SER A 68 -4.21 2.78 -28.59
C SER A 68 -5.00 3.87 -29.28
N ARG A 69 -4.51 5.10 -29.15
CA ARG A 69 -5.07 6.27 -29.80
C ARG A 69 -3.99 6.95 -30.61
N GLU A 70 -4.36 7.35 -31.82
CA GLU A 70 -3.52 8.16 -32.68
C GLU A 70 -3.78 9.64 -32.38
N PHE A 71 -2.70 10.41 -32.27
CA PHE A 71 -2.74 11.86 -32.14
C PHE A 71 -1.54 12.47 -32.85
N ASN A 72 -1.82 13.20 -33.93
CA ASN A 72 -0.84 13.93 -34.73
C ASN A 72 0.30 13.03 -35.28
N GLY A 73 -0.08 11.92 -35.90
CA GLY A 73 0.79 10.89 -36.47
C GLY A 73 1.48 10.00 -35.43
N LYS A 74 1.27 10.22 -34.13
CA LYS A 74 1.88 9.45 -33.04
C LYS A 74 0.84 8.57 -32.38
N TRP A 75 1.22 7.33 -32.09
CA TRP A 75 0.38 6.39 -31.37
C TRP A 75 0.74 6.37 -29.89
N TYR A 76 -0.29 6.43 -29.05
CA TYR A 76 -0.17 6.35 -27.60
C TYR A 76 -1.01 5.20 -27.11
N THR A 77 -0.38 4.32 -26.34
CA THR A 77 -1.04 3.15 -25.76
C THR A 77 -1.36 3.43 -24.31
N ASP A 78 -2.62 3.21 -23.91
CA ASP A 78 -3.07 3.30 -22.53
C ASP A 78 -3.39 1.89 -22.02
N VAL A 79 -2.96 1.62 -20.78
CA VAL A 79 -3.26 0.38 -20.07
C VAL A 79 -4.32 0.73 -19.02
N LYS A 80 -5.58 0.40 -19.29
CA LYS A 80 -6.71 0.76 -18.45
C LYS A 80 -7.06 -0.36 -17.49
N GLY A 81 -6.69 -0.20 -16.23
CA GLY A 81 -7.06 -1.13 -15.18
C GLY A 81 -8.51 -0.95 -14.74
N TRP A 82 -9.27 -2.05 -14.72
CA TRP A 82 -10.67 -2.06 -14.29
C TRP A 82 -10.92 -2.91 -13.04
N LYS A 83 -9.95 -3.75 -12.64
CA LYS A 83 -9.97 -4.50 -11.39
C LYS A 83 -8.56 -4.62 -10.82
N VAL A 84 -8.45 -4.47 -9.50
CA VAL A 84 -7.20 -4.66 -8.75
C VAL A 84 -7.49 -5.61 -7.59
N GLU A 85 -6.66 -6.64 -7.45
CA GLU A 85 -6.75 -7.64 -6.40
C GLU A 85 -5.41 -7.75 -5.69
N GLY A 86 -5.41 -7.76 -4.36
CA GLY A 86 -4.23 -8.08 -3.59
C GLY A 86 -3.86 -9.55 -3.78
N VAL A 87 -2.57 -9.83 -3.97
CA VAL A 87 -2.08 -11.21 -3.87
C VAL A 87 -1.93 -11.51 -2.39
N ASN A 88 -2.85 -12.29 -1.82
CA ASN A 88 -2.63 -12.92 -0.53
C ASN A 88 -1.56 -13.99 -0.74
N ASP A 89 -0.31 -13.63 -0.50
CA ASP A 89 0.74 -14.61 -0.25
C ASP A 89 0.34 -15.33 1.04
N GLY A 90 -0.16 -16.55 0.91
CA GLY A 90 -0.48 -17.39 2.06
C GLY A 90 0.82 -17.70 2.82
N GLY A 91 1.17 -16.88 3.80
CA GLY A 91 2.21 -17.21 4.78
C GLY A 91 3.22 -16.09 5.05
N ALA A 92 2.85 -15.16 5.92
CA ALA A 92 3.66 -14.78 7.08
C ALA A 92 2.81 -13.85 7.93
N SER A 93 2.05 -14.43 8.84
CA SER A 93 1.72 -13.75 10.09
C SER A 93 3.05 -13.22 10.64
N TYR A 94 3.19 -11.90 10.67
CA TYR A 94 4.12 -11.27 11.59
C TYR A 94 3.61 -11.66 12.98
N ALA A 95 4.10 -12.79 13.50
CA ALA A 95 4.06 -13.05 14.92
C ALA A 95 4.82 -11.88 15.55
N GLN A 96 4.05 -10.94 16.06
CA GLN A 96 4.54 -9.92 16.96
C GLN A 96 5.07 -10.68 18.18
N ASP A 97 6.37 -10.96 18.18
CA ASP A 97 7.08 -11.45 19.35
C ASP A 97 6.98 -10.34 20.39
N ALA A 98 5.93 -10.42 21.20
CA ALA A 98 5.75 -9.55 22.33
C ALA A 98 6.78 -9.99 23.38
N PRO A 99 7.69 -9.12 23.82
CA PRO A 99 8.59 -9.48 24.91
C PRO A 99 7.73 -9.75 26.15
N SER A 100 7.78 -10.99 26.63
CA SER A 100 7.15 -11.39 27.89
C SER A 100 7.92 -10.73 29.04
N TYR A 101 7.49 -9.55 29.44
CA TYR A 101 7.94 -8.92 30.67
C TYR A 101 7.17 -9.56 31.83
N ALA A 102 7.75 -10.60 32.43
CA ALA A 102 7.31 -11.08 33.73
C ALA A 102 7.75 -10.06 34.80
N PRO A 103 6.83 -9.39 35.51
CA PRO A 103 7.23 -8.54 36.62
C PRO A 103 7.79 -9.41 37.75
N PRO A 104 8.87 -9.00 38.42
CA PRO A 104 9.35 -9.71 39.59
C PRO A 104 8.31 -9.61 40.72
N ALA A 105 7.97 -10.76 41.30
CA ALA A 105 7.15 -10.85 42.49
C ALA A 105 7.93 -10.21 43.65
N TYR A 106 7.46 -9.08 44.17
CA TYR A 106 7.94 -8.54 45.42
C TYR A 106 7.11 -9.15 46.55
N GLU A 107 7.78 -9.91 47.42
CA GLU A 107 7.23 -10.37 48.69
C GLU A 107 7.08 -9.15 49.59
N ARG A 108 5.84 -8.86 50.01
CA ARG A 108 5.56 -7.76 50.95
C ARG A 108 5.78 -8.29 52.37
N GLU A 109 7.00 -8.15 52.85
CA GLU A 109 7.33 -8.33 54.26
C GLU A 109 7.54 -6.96 54.92
N GLY A 110 6.93 -6.78 56.10
CA GLY A 110 7.55 -6.05 57.21
C GLY A 110 7.59 -4.52 57.17
N GLU A 111 6.77 -3.93 58.02
CA GLU A 111 6.83 -2.59 58.64
C GLU A 111 8.19 -1.86 58.71
N SER A 112 8.17 -0.53 58.49
CA SER A 112 8.31 0.45 59.58
C SER A 112 8.13 1.89 59.08
N VAL A 113 7.47 2.68 59.91
CA VAL A 113 7.16 4.11 59.77
C VAL A 113 8.39 4.94 60.21
N ILE A 114 8.43 6.22 59.80
CA ILE A 114 9.33 7.36 60.16
C ILE A 114 10.79 7.25 59.65
N SER A 115 11.41 8.26 59.03
CA SER A 115 11.41 9.70 59.37
C SER A 115 11.59 10.65 58.17
N ASN A 116 11.12 11.89 58.35
CA ASN A 116 11.37 13.09 57.52
C ASN A 116 12.87 13.48 57.44
N ASP A 117 13.14 14.38 56.49
CA ASP A 117 14.29 15.30 56.42
C ASP A 117 15.64 14.68 56.02
N ASP A 118 16.04 14.86 54.75
CA ASP A 118 17.30 15.54 54.37
C ASP A 118 17.45 15.59 52.82
N CYS A 119 17.11 16.72 52.21
CA CYS A 119 17.53 17.05 50.84
C CYS A 119 18.42 18.30 50.90
N PRO A 120 19.74 18.20 50.67
CA PRO A 120 20.55 19.34 50.30
C PRO A 120 20.90 19.35 48.80
N PHE A 121 21.00 20.59 48.33
CA PHE A 121 21.25 21.11 46.98
C PHE A 121 22.52 20.61 46.27
#